data_AF-A0A2H0NGC4-F1
#
_entry.id   AF-A0A2H0NGC4-F1
#
_cell.length_a   1.000
_cell.length_b   1.000
_cell.length_c   1.000
_cell.angle_alpha   90.00
_cell.angle_beta   90.00
_cell.angle_gamma   90.00
#
_symmetry.space_group_name_H-M   'P 1'
#
loop_
_entity.id
_entity.type
_entity.pdbx_description
1 polymer ?
#
loop_
_entity_poly.entity_id
_entity_poly.type
_entity_poly.pdbx_seq_one_letter_code
_entity_poly.pdbx_strand_id
1 'polypeptide(L)'
;MVLRSLIEKHKSFLANFSDTNNKFVLIFYSCLFLFIFSFCLAFIFDPDFGWHLRYGEEVLLNHKILTTDTFSHTFTGDCVLDYEWLIEGIYYLLFVKFSFLGIIFTFGFLS
;
A
#
# COMPACT_ATOMS: atom_id res chain seq x y z
N MET A 1 34.80 -21.51 -23.39
CA MET A 1 33.57 -22.35 -23.31
C MET A 1 32.44 -21.66 -22.53
N VAL A 2 32.69 -21.11 -21.34
CA VAL A 2 31.68 -20.43 -20.47
C VAL A 2 31.01 -19.20 -21.11
N LEU A 3 31.80 -18.32 -21.74
CA LEU A 3 31.27 -17.07 -22.34
C LEU A 3 30.22 -17.34 -23.44
N ARG A 4 30.44 -18.38 -24.25
CA ARG A 4 29.53 -18.79 -25.32
C ARG A 4 28.21 -19.32 -24.75
N SER A 5 28.28 -20.07 -23.65
CA SER A 5 27.11 -20.57 -22.93
C SER A 5 26.25 -19.44 -22.33
N LEU A 6 26.87 -18.40 -21.77
CA LEU A 6 26.16 -17.22 -21.24
C LEU A 6 25.46 -16.43 -22.35
N ILE A 7 26.14 -16.24 -23.49
CA ILE A 7 25.58 -15.53 -24.64
C ILE A 7 24.37 -16.28 -25.20
N GLU A 8 24.46 -17.60 -25.37
CA GLU A 8 23.35 -18.40 -25.88
C GLU A 8 22.17 -18.43 -24.91
N LYS A 9 22.41 -18.50 -23.59
CA LYS A 9 21.36 -18.42 -22.57
C LYS A 9 20.66 -17.05 -22.56
N HIS A 10 21.42 -15.97 -22.77
CA HIS A 10 20.86 -14.63 -22.90
C HIS A 10 20.03 -14.47 -24.18
N LYS A 11 20.51 -15.01 -25.31
CA LYS A 11 19.75 -15.02 -26.58
C LYS A 11 18.46 -15.83 -26.47
N SER A 12 18.50 -17.02 -25.86
CA SER A 12 17.28 -17.84 -25.67
C SER A 12 16.28 -17.17 -24.74
N PHE A 13 16.76 -16.47 -23.70
CA PHE A 13 15.92 -15.66 -22.83
C PHE A 13 15.25 -14.53 -23.62
N LEU A 14 16.01 -13.74 -24.39
CA LEU A 14 15.46 -12.67 -25.23
C LEU A 14 14.51 -13.20 -26.32
N ALA A 15 14.80 -14.36 -26.91
CA ALA A 15 13.92 -15.01 -27.89
C ALA A 15 12.59 -15.41 -27.27
N ASN A 16 12.58 -15.88 -26.02
CA ASN A 16 11.34 -16.09 -25.28
C ASN A 16 10.53 -14.79 -25.14
N PHE A 17 11.12 -13.64 -24.77
CA PHE A 17 10.36 -12.37 -24.73
C PHE A 17 9.91 -11.88 -26.11
N SER A 18 10.58 -12.31 -27.18
CA SER A 18 10.20 -11.95 -28.55
C SER A 18 8.98 -12.72 -29.06
N ASP A 19 8.73 -13.92 -28.53
CA ASP A 19 7.58 -14.74 -28.89
C ASP A 19 6.28 -14.00 -28.58
N THR A 20 5.40 -13.90 -29.57
CA THR A 20 4.13 -13.19 -29.49
C THR A 20 3.28 -13.68 -28.31
N ASN A 21 3.32 -14.99 -27.99
CA ASN A 21 2.60 -15.55 -26.84
C ASN A 21 3.16 -15.04 -25.51
N ASN A 22 4.48 -14.94 -25.37
CA ASN A 22 5.11 -14.43 -24.15
C ASN A 22 4.90 -12.92 -23.99
N LYS A 23 4.79 -12.17 -25.10
CA LYS A 23 4.41 -10.74 -25.04
C LYS A 23 2.99 -10.56 -24.51
N PHE A 24 2.03 -11.36 -24.97
CA PHE A 24 0.66 -11.30 -24.44
C PHE A 24 0.60 -11.66 -22.96
N VAL A 25 1.33 -12.69 -22.53
CA VAL A 25 1.43 -13.07 -21.12
C VAL A 25 2.06 -11.94 -20.29
N LEU A 26 3.13 -11.32 -20.77
CA LEU A 26 3.78 -10.20 -20.09
C LEU A 26 2.84 -8.99 -19.97
N ILE A 27 2.15 -8.62 -21.05
CA ILE A 27 1.18 -7.53 -21.06
C ILE A 27 0.04 -7.84 -20.10
N PHE A 28 -0.50 -9.06 -20.11
CA PHE A 28 -1.57 -9.47 -19.21
C PHE A 28 -1.17 -9.34 -17.74
N TYR A 29 -0.01 -9.88 -17.35
CA TYR A 29 0.48 -9.75 -15.97
C TYR A 29 0.81 -8.30 -15.60
N SER A 30 1.31 -7.49 -16.55
CA SER A 30 1.57 -6.07 -16.31
C SER A 30 0.28 -5.29 -16.09
N CYS A 31 -0.76 -5.55 -16.89
CA CYS A 31 -2.09 -4.95 -16.71
C CYS A 31 -2.72 -5.39 -15.40
N LEU A 32 -2.61 -6.67 -15.04
CA LEU A 32 -3.11 -7.20 -13.77
C LEU A 32 -2.42 -6.52 -12.58
N PHE A 33 -1.08 -6.39 -12.64
CA PHE A 33 -0.31 -5.68 -11.62
C PHE A 33 -0.74 -4.21 -11.50
N LEU A 34 -0.86 -3.49 -12.62
CA LEU A 34 -1.28 -2.09 -12.62
C LEU A 34 -2.72 -1.92 -12.10
N PHE A 35 -3.61 -2.87 -12.42
CA PHE A 35 -4.98 -2.88 -11.91
C PHE A 35 -5.02 -3.03 -10.39
N ILE A 36 -4.32 -4.02 -9.84
CA ILE A 36 -4.23 -4.25 -8.38
C ILE A 36 -3.56 -3.04 -7.69
N PHE A 37 -2.49 -2.51 -8.28
CA PHE A 37 -1.79 -1.33 -7.77
C PHE A 37 -2.70 -0.09 -7.74
N SER A 38 -3.55 0.10 -8.76
CA SER A 38 -4.53 1.18 -8.80
C SER A 38 -5.56 1.09 -7.67
N PHE A 39 -5.97 -0.12 -7.28
CA PHE A 39 -6.85 -0.32 -6.13
C PHE A 39 -6.16 0.05 -4.82
N CYS A 40 -4.86 -0.23 -4.67
CA CYS A 40 -4.10 0.18 -3.50
C CYS A 40 -4.00 1.72 -3.38
N LEU A 41 -3.93 2.43 -4.52
CA LEU A 41 -3.93 3.90 -4.53
C LEU A 41 -5.29 4.49 -4.11
N ALA A 42 -6.40 3.81 -4.39
CA ALA A 42 -7.74 4.29 -4.04
C ALA A 42 -7.91 4.52 -2.53
N PHE A 43 -7.19 3.75 -1.71
CA PHE A 43 -7.21 3.91 -0.25
C PHE A 43 -6.65 5.25 0.23
N ILE A 44 -5.62 5.79 -0.45
CA ILE A 44 -5.08 7.12 -0.11
C ILE A 44 -6.07 8.23 -0.46
N PHE A 45 -6.93 8.00 -1.46
CA PHE A 45 -7.97 8.93 -1.86
C PHE A 45 -9.25 8.80 -1.05
N ASP A 46 -9.28 7.90 -0.05
CA ASP A 46 -10.38 7.84 0.90
C ASP A 46 -10.41 9.17 1.70
N PRO A 47 -11.53 9.91 1.69
CA PRO A 47 -11.65 11.15 2.46
C PRO A 47 -11.42 10.94 3.97
N ASP A 48 -11.67 9.73 4.49
CA ASP A 48 -11.49 9.38 5.90
C ASP A 48 -10.02 9.00 6.22
N PHE A 49 -9.16 8.82 5.21
CA PHE A 49 -7.75 8.46 5.39
C PHE A 49 -6.96 9.48 6.24
N GLY A 50 -7.28 10.76 6.09
CA GLY A 50 -6.67 11.81 6.92
C GLY A 50 -7.01 11.68 8.41
N TRP A 51 -8.18 11.11 8.72
CA TRP A 51 -8.61 10.89 10.10
C TRP A 51 -7.85 9.74 10.73
N HIS A 52 -7.67 8.63 10.00
CA HIS A 52 -6.85 7.51 10.45
C HIS A 52 -5.41 7.92 10.79
N LEU A 53 -4.79 8.79 9.98
CA LEU A 53 -3.45 9.32 10.28
C LEU A 53 -3.44 10.19 11.54
N ARG A 54 -4.48 11.01 11.74
CA ARG A 54 -4.58 11.92 12.88
C ARG A 54 -4.85 11.17 14.18
N TYR A 55 -5.66 10.12 14.13
CA TYR A 55 -5.94 9.27 15.29
C TYR A 55 -4.70 8.44 15.65
N GLY A 56 -4.03 7.85 14.66
CA GLY A 56 -2.75 7.16 14.83
C GLY A 56 -1.65 8.05 15.42
N GLU A 57 -1.58 9.32 15.01
CA GLU A 57 -0.69 10.33 15.59
C GLU A 57 -0.97 10.54 17.09
N GLU A 58 -2.23 10.74 17.45
CA GLU A 58 -2.66 10.99 18.83
C GLU A 58 -2.36 9.78 19.72
N VAL A 59 -2.64 8.57 19.24
CA VAL A 59 -2.35 7.30 19.92
C VAL A 59 -0.85 7.14 20.17
N LEU A 60 0.01 7.48 19.19
CA LEU A 60 1.45 7.31 19.30
C LEU A 60 2.15 8.40 20.12
N LEU A 61 1.73 9.66 19.97
CA LEU A 61 2.37 10.78 20.65
C LEU A 61 1.87 10.96 22.08
N ASN A 62 0.57 10.78 22.30
CA ASN A 62 -0.05 11.02 23.60
C ASN A 62 -0.31 9.75 24.40
N HIS A 63 -0.06 8.57 23.81
CA HIS A 63 -0.34 7.25 24.43
C HIS A 63 -1.79 7.12 24.93
N LYS A 64 -2.71 7.80 24.25
CA LYS A 64 -4.13 7.82 24.57
C LYS A 64 -4.92 7.25 23.41
N ILE A 65 -5.67 6.21 23.70
CA ILE A 65 -6.71 5.72 22.80
C ILE A 65 -7.85 6.74 22.87
N LEU A 66 -8.30 7.24 21.72
CA LEU A 66 -9.46 8.11 21.68
C LEU A 66 -10.68 7.30 22.14
N THR A 67 -11.31 7.78 23.20
CA THR A 67 -12.58 7.25 23.74
C THR A 67 -13.74 8.21 23.51
N THR A 68 -13.48 9.36 22.90
CA THR A 68 -14.46 10.42 22.62
C THR A 68 -14.18 10.99 21.25
N ASP A 69 -15.22 11.17 20.44
CA ASP A 69 -15.10 11.78 19.13
C ASP A 69 -14.83 13.28 19.27
N THR A 70 -13.55 13.65 19.12
CA THR A 70 -13.07 15.04 19.16
C THR A 70 -13.01 15.69 17.78
N PHE A 71 -13.16 14.92 16.69
CA PHE A 71 -12.87 15.40 15.34
C PHE A 71 -14.13 15.55 14.47
N SER A 72 -15.24 14.89 14.82
CA SER A 72 -16.52 15.09 14.14
C SER A 72 -17.18 16.42 14.45
N HIS A 73 -17.58 17.09 13.36
CA HIS A 73 -18.35 18.34 13.41
C HIS A 73 -19.80 18.16 13.92
N THR A 74 -20.36 16.96 13.84
CA THR A 74 -21.79 16.70 14.15
C THR A 74 -22.02 15.89 15.42
N PHE A 75 -21.01 15.11 15.86
CA PHE A 75 -21.08 14.18 16.98
C PHE A 75 -19.99 14.44 18.03
N THR A 76 -19.56 15.70 18.14
CA THR A 76 -18.49 16.10 19.05
C THR A 76 -18.87 15.75 20.51
N GLY A 77 -18.11 14.85 21.12
CA GLY A 77 -18.31 14.43 22.51
C GLY A 77 -18.99 13.07 22.72
N ASP A 78 -19.40 12.37 21.67
CA ASP A 78 -19.89 11.00 21.80
C ASP A 78 -18.74 10.01 22.09
N CYS A 79 -19.03 8.99 22.91
CA CYS A 79 -18.06 7.96 23.28
C CYS A 79 -17.82 7.01 22.10
N VAL A 80 -16.84 7.35 21.26
CA VAL A 80 -16.34 6.47 20.21
C VAL A 80 -15.07 5.84 20.76
N LEU A 81 -15.16 4.57 21.16
CA LEU A 81 -13.96 3.76 21.35
C LEU A 81 -13.41 3.48 19.97
N ASP A 82 -12.27 4.07 19.65
CA ASP A 82 -11.55 3.70 18.44
C ASP A 82 -11.04 2.25 18.57
N TYR A 83 -11.59 1.35 17.74
CA TYR A 83 -11.22 -0.06 17.70
C TYR A 83 -10.01 -0.31 16.78
N GLU A 84 -9.65 0.67 15.95
CA GLU A 84 -8.60 0.60 14.93
C GLU A 84 -7.29 1.29 15.37
N TRP A 85 -7.26 1.86 16.57
CA TRP A 85 -6.12 2.57 17.16
C TRP A 85 -4.74 1.94 16.93
N LEU A 86 -4.64 0.60 16.99
CA LEU A 86 -3.37 -0.10 16.81
C LEU A 86 -2.90 -0.07 15.35
N ILE A 87 -3.82 -0.31 14.40
CA ILE A 87 -3.49 -0.29 12.97
C ILE A 87 -3.28 1.14 12.49
N GLU A 88 -4.04 2.10 13.01
CA GLU A 88 -3.85 3.53 12.74
C GLU A 88 -2.50 4.04 13.24
N GLY A 89 -2.07 3.63 14.44
CA GLY A 89 -0.71 3.89 14.91
C GLY A 89 0.35 3.33 13.96
N ILE A 90 0.18 2.08 13.52
CA ILE A 90 1.10 1.48 12.53
C ILE A 90 1.13 2.29 11.23
N TYR A 91 -0.03 2.74 10.72
CA TYR A 91 -0.12 3.59 9.53
C TYR A 91 0.61 4.93 9.74
N TYR A 92 0.45 5.58 10.89
CA TYR A 92 1.18 6.81 11.18
C TYR A 92 2.70 6.59 11.26
N LEU A 93 3.19 5.49 11.87
CA LEU A 93 4.63 5.18 11.88
C LEU A 93 5.19 4.96 10.47
N LEU A 94 4.43 4.27 9.62
CA LEU A 94 4.80 4.04 8.23
C LEU A 94 4.78 5.35 7.44
N PHE A 95 3.80 6.21 7.69
CA PHE A 95 3.73 7.54 7.11
C PHE A 95 4.96 8.39 7.47
N VAL A 96 5.34 8.44 8.74
CA VAL A 96 6.48 9.26 9.17
C VAL A 96 7.81 8.74 8.60
N LYS A 97 7.96 7.42 8.44
CA LYS A 97 9.22 6.82 7.94
C LYS A 97 9.32 6.71 6.42
N PHE A 98 8.20 6.46 5.74
CA PHE A 98 8.15 6.09 4.33
C PHE A 98 7.13 6.90 3.52
N SER A 99 6.49 7.90 4.14
CA SER A 99 5.40 8.68 3.56
C SER A 99 4.27 7.78 3.06
N PHE A 100 3.52 8.22 2.06
CA PHE A 100 2.43 7.46 1.44
C PHE A 100 2.91 6.12 0.84
N LEU A 101 4.18 6.01 0.43
CA LEU A 101 4.73 4.76 -0.11
C LEU A 101 4.67 3.62 0.90
N GLY A 102 4.98 3.88 2.17
CA GLY A 102 4.92 2.86 3.23
C GLY A 102 3.52 2.26 3.40
N ILE A 103 2.51 3.09 3.21
CA ILE A 103 1.10 2.75 3.44
C ILE A 103 0.56 1.92 2.27
N ILE A 104 0.94 2.27 1.04
CA ILE A 104 0.61 1.50 -0.17
C ILE A 104 1.14 0.07 -0.05
N PHE A 105 2.37 -0.10 0.45
CA PHE A 105 2.97 -1.42 0.62
C PHE A 105 2.23 -2.28 1.65
N THR A 106 1.80 -1.70 2.78
CA THR A 106 1.02 -2.48 3.76
C THR A 106 -0.34 -2.90 3.22
N PHE A 107 -1.04 -2.04 2.49
CA PHE A 107 -2.31 -2.40 1.87
C PHE A 107 -2.15 -3.49 0.81
N GLY A 108 -1.13 -3.38 -0.05
CA GLY A 108 -0.84 -4.38 -1.07
C GLY A 108 -0.39 -5.74 -0.51
N PHE A 109 0.04 -5.82 0.76
CA PHE A 109 0.41 -7.08 1.41
C PHE A 109 -0.74 -7.70 2.22
N LEU A 110 -1.70 -6.88 2.67
CA LEU A 110 -2.86 -7.32 3.45
C LEU A 110 -4.09 -7.65 2.58
N SER A 111 -4.09 -7.26 1.30
CA SER A 111 -5.14 -7.54 0.31
C SER A 111 -4.86 -8.79 -0.52
#